data_AF-A0A7J8N2B6-F1
#
_entry.id   AF-A0A7J8N2B6-F1
#
_cell.length_a   1.000
_cell.length_b   1.000
_cell.length_c   1.000
_cell.angle_alpha   90.00
_cell.angle_beta   90.00
_cell.angle_gamma   90.00
#
_symmetry.space_group_name_H-M   'P 1'
#
loop_
_entity.id
_entity.type
_entity.pdbx_description
1 polymer ?
#
loop_
_entity_poly.entity_id
_entity_poly.type
_entity_poly.pdbx_seq_one_letter_code
_entity_poly.pdbx_strand_id
1 'polypeptide(L)' 'MARTIVIKLLGQRIAFNALVNEVHMLCKPKQSFQLMDLENDYYLVKFQDEYYHSK' A
#
# COMPACT_ATOMS: atom_id res chain seq x y z
N MET A 1 -9.14 -8.23 9.77
CA MET A 1 -10.07 -7.44 8.92
C MET A 1 -9.21 -6.73 7.89
N ALA A 2 -9.52 -6.77 6.60
CA ALA A 2 -8.63 -6.16 5.60
C ALA A 2 -8.58 -4.64 5.76
N ARG A 3 -7.39 -4.07 5.95
CA ARG A 3 -7.18 -2.62 5.99
C ARG A 3 -6.80 -2.14 4.60
N THR A 4 -7.54 -1.16 4.10
CA THR A 4 -7.29 -0.58 2.77
C THR A 4 -6.96 0.90 2.90
N ILE A 5 -5.93 1.37 2.21
CA ILE A 5 -5.49 2.76 2.18
C ILE A 5 -5.45 3.22 0.72
N VAL A 6 -5.87 4.46 0.47
CA VAL A 6 -5.73 5.11 -0.84
C VAL A 6 -4.49 6.00 -0.81
N ILE A 7 -3.61 5.84 -1.79
CA ILE A 7 -2.42 6.65 -1.99
C ILE A 7 -2.59 7.47 -3.26
N LYS A 8 -2.24 8.74 -3.20
CA LYS A 8 -2.18 9.62 -4.36
C LYS A 8 -0.73 10.05 -4.58
N LEU A 9 -0.18 9.82 -5.77
CA LEU A 9 1.11 10.39 -6.13
C LEU A 9 0.93 11.88 -6.43
N LEU A 10 1.77 12.70 -5.80
CA LEU A 10 1.80 14.15 -6.03
C LEU A 10 3.11 14.47 -6.75
N GLY A 11 3.02 14.89 -8.02
CA GLY A 11 4.19 15.28 -8.81
C GLY A 11 4.64 14.18 -9.77
N GLN A 12 5.90 13.74 -9.68
CA GLN A 12 6.50 12.84 -10.65
C GLN A 12 5.94 11.41 -10.51
N ARG A 13 5.45 10.87 -11.63
CA ARG A 13 5.06 9.45 -11.72
C ARG A 13 6.30 8.59 -11.58
N ILE A 14 6.32 7.73 -10.57
CA ILE A 14 7.37 6.73 -10.36
C ILE A 14 6.92 5.38 -10.94
N ALA A 15 7.88 4.53 -11.29
CA ALA A 15 7.56 3.18 -11.75
C ALA A 15 6.81 2.39 -10.66
N PHE A 16 5.90 1.49 -11.06
CA PHE A 16 5.09 0.72 -10.12
C PHE A 16 5.94 -0.04 -9.08
N ASN A 17 7.07 -0.62 -9.49
CA ASN A 17 7.96 -1.31 -8.56
C ASN A 17 8.61 -0.36 -7.53
N ALA A 18 8.91 0.87 -7.93
CA ALA A 18 9.40 1.89 -7.00
C ALA A 18 8.30 2.30 -6.01
N LEU A 19 7.06 2.46 -6.48
CA LEU A 19 5.91 2.72 -5.61
C LEU A 19 5.69 1.60 -4.59
N VAL A 20 5.76 0.33 -5.01
CA VAL A 20 5.67 -0.81 -4.08
C VAL A 20 6.73 -0.70 -2.98
N ASN A 21 7.96 -0.34 -3.34
CA ASN A 21 9.05 -0.20 -2.38
C ASN A 21 8.82 0.98 -1.42
N GLU A 22 8.37 2.13 -1.91
CA GLU A 22 7.99 3.29 -1.09
C GLU A 22 6.87 2.95 -0.10
N VAL A 23 5.81 2.28 -0.57
CA VAL A 23 4.70 1.82 0.29
C VAL A 23 5.20 0.85 1.34
N HIS A 24 6.10 -0.08 0.98
CA HIS A 24 6.70 -1.00 1.93
C HIS A 24 7.54 -0.26 2.99
N MET A 25 8.31 0.76 2.62
CA MET A 25 9.11 1.56 3.55
C MET A 25 8.25 2.44 4.47
N LEU A 26 7.21 3.08 3.94
CA LEU A 26 6.32 3.98 4.69
C LEU A 26 5.38 3.22 5.63
N CYS A 27 4.75 2.15 5.14
CA CYS A 27 3.76 1.41 5.91
C CYS A 27 4.37 0.30 6.76
N LYS A 28 5.61 -0.13 6.48
CA LYS A 28 6.30 -1.26 7.14
C LYS A 28 5.35 -2.42 7.45
N PRO A 29 4.64 -2.92 6.43
CA PRO A 29 3.59 -3.89 6.66
C PRO A 29 4.19 -5.18 7.22
N LYS A 30 3.56 -5.76 8.24
CA LYS A 30 4.00 -7.05 8.82
C LYS A 30 3.78 -8.23 7.87
N GLN A 31 2.92 -8.05 6.87
CA GLN A 31 2.48 -9.08 5.93
C GLN A 31 2.46 -8.53 4.51
N SER A 32 2.30 -9.43 3.54
CA SER A 32 2.10 -9.05 2.15
C SER A 32 0.89 -8.12 1.98
N PHE A 33 1.00 -7.20 1.05
CA PHE A 33 -0.07 -6.29 0.67
C PHE A 33 -0.29 -6.35 -0.84
N GLN A 34 -1.50 -6.02 -1.26
CA GLN A 34 -1.85 -5.88 -2.66
C GLN A 34 -1.85 -4.39 -3.01
N LEU A 35 -1.19 -4.04 -4.11
CA LEU A 35 -1.22 -2.69 -4.69
C LEU A 35 -2.02 -2.76 -5.99
N MET A 36 -3.05 -1.93 -6.12
CA MET A 36 -3.88 -1.82 -7.32
C MET A 36 -3.79 -0.39 -7.87
N ASP A 37 -3.65 -0.25 -9.18
CA ASP A 37 -3.72 1.03 -9.88
C ASP A 37 -5.20 1.41 -10.06
N LEU A 38 -5.58 2.63 -9.67
CA LEU A 38 -6.94 3.17 -9.78
C LEU A 38 -7.04 4.28 -10.84
N GLU A 39 -6.01 4.44 -11.69
CA GLU A 39 -5.83 5.54 -12.62
C GLU A 39 -5.68 6.93 -11.97
N ASN A 40 -5.36 7.96 -12.76
CA ASN A 40 -5.18 9.35 -12.32
C ASN A 40 -4.23 9.52 -11.13
N ASP A 41 -3.16 8.72 -11.11
CA ASP A 41 -2.13 8.71 -10.07
C ASP A 41 -2.65 8.32 -8.67
N TYR A 42 -3.80 7.63 -8.63
CA TYR A 42 -4.32 6.99 -7.43
C TYR A 42 -3.99 5.50 -7.40
N TYR A 43 -3.69 5.02 -6.19
CA TYR A 43 -3.35 3.64 -5.92
C TYR A 43 -4.09 3.15 -4.68
N LEU A 44 -4.55 1.91 -4.74
CA LEU A 44 -5.15 1.23 -3.61
C LEU A 44 -4.12 0.28 -2.99
N VAL A 45 -3.89 0.41 -1.69
CA VAL A 45 -3.10 -0.55 -0.92
C VAL A 45 -4.03 -1.32 -0.01
N LYS A 46 -4.08 -2.64 -0.19
CA LYS A 46 -4.83 -3.55 0.67
C LYS A 46 -3.87 -4.41 1.47
N PHE A 47 -3.84 -4.19 2.78
CA PHE A 47 -3.06 -4.99 3.71
C PHE A 47 -3.81 -6.25 4.08
N GLN A 48 -3.12 -7.39 4.05
CA GLN A 48 -3.57 -8.59 4.71
C GLN A 48 -3.26 -8.39 6.20
N ASP A 49 -4.29 -8.14 6.99
CA ASP A 49 -4.16 -8.01 8.44
C ASP A 49 -4.61 -9.33 9.07
N GLU A 50 -3.66 -10.05 9.69
CA GLU A 50 -4.00 -10.99 10.76
C GLU A 50 -4.28 -10.17 12.02
N TYR A 51 -5.46 -10.42 12.55
CA TYR A 51 -5.98 -9.88 13.79
C TYR A 51 -4.88 -9.81 14.87
N TYR A 52 -4.61 -8.60 15.38
CA TYR A 52 -3.85 -8.43 16.62
C TYR A 52 -4.51 -9.25 17.74
N HIS A 53 -3.90 -10.35 18.15
CA HIS A 53 -4.11 -10.93 19.47
C HIS A 53 -3.09 -10.27 20.40
N SER A 54 -3.49 -9.24 21.15
CA SER A 54 -2.74 -8.85 22.33
C SER A 54 -2.87 -9.98 23.35
N LYS A 55 -1.74 -10.49 23.83
CA LYS A 55 -1.68 -11.34 25.01
C LYS A 55 -1.06 -10.53 26.15
#